data_AF-H1S7C9-F1
#
_entry.id   AF-H1S7C9-F1
#
_cell.length_a   1.000
_cell.length_b   1.000
_cell.length_c   1.000
_cell.angle_alpha   90.00
_cell.angle_beta   90.00
_cell.angle_gamma   90.00
#
_symmetry.space_group_name_H-M   'P 1'
#
loop_
_entity.id
_entity.type
_entity.pdbx_description
1 polymer ?
#
loop_
_entity_poly.entity_id
_entity_poly.type
_entity_poly.pdbx_seq_one_letter_code
_entity_poly.pdbx_strand_id
1 'polypeptide(L)'
;NENKDDLISACFDHMFAVIRDAQSKVEDGPGTGWDKLCAISRALVGYQFSSQGPLLRLTIYGALPEEMRKEKMLTMNRLSARFARFLVQGMQDGSIRALDQSIASLQVNGMINAAVELRRWVPDACAENAADLFIRPLFLGIFSEA
;
A
#
# COMPACT_ATOMS: atom_id res chain seq x y z
N ASN A 1 -29.04 10.14 -5.99
CA ASN A 1 -27.80 9.50 -6.48
C ASN A 1 -26.56 10.33 -6.19
N GLU A 2 -26.58 11.67 -6.38
CA GLU A 2 -25.44 12.55 -6.04
C GLU A 2 -24.88 12.33 -4.61
N ASN A 3 -25.73 12.35 -3.57
CA ASN A 3 -25.27 12.08 -2.19
C ASN A 3 -24.53 10.74 -2.00
N LYS A 4 -24.82 9.72 -2.81
CA LYS A 4 -24.14 8.42 -2.72
C LYS A 4 -22.77 8.50 -3.39
N ASP A 5 -22.70 9.09 -4.57
CA ASP A 5 -21.46 9.21 -5.32
C ASP A 5 -20.48 10.14 -4.58
N ASP A 6 -20.99 11.21 -3.96
CA ASP A 6 -20.23 12.12 -3.11
C ASP A 6 -19.69 11.42 -1.87
N LEU A 7 -20.48 10.55 -1.23
CA LEU A 7 -20.00 9.76 -0.09
C LEU A 7 -18.88 8.79 -0.50
N ILE A 8 -19.04 8.09 -1.62
CA ILE A 8 -18.00 7.20 -2.13
C ILE A 8 -16.74 8.00 -2.49
N SER A 9 -16.89 9.17 -3.10
CA SER A 9 -15.79 10.09 -3.39
C SER A 9 -15.03 10.50 -2.12
N ALA A 10 -15.75 10.87 -1.06
CA ALA A 10 -15.16 11.19 0.24
C ALA A 10 -14.42 10.00 0.86
N CYS A 11 -14.93 8.78 0.72
CA CYS A 11 -14.21 7.58 1.15
C CYS A 11 -12.89 7.37 0.39
N PHE A 12 -12.85 7.67 -0.91
CA PHE A 12 -11.59 7.66 -1.67
C PHE A 12 -10.62 8.72 -1.16
N ASP A 13 -11.09 9.94 -0.92
CA ASP A 13 -10.23 11.03 -0.46
C ASP A 13 -9.64 10.76 0.92
N HIS A 14 -10.43 10.16 1.81
CA HIS A 14 -9.97 9.66 3.10
C HIS A 14 -8.88 8.58 2.94
N MET A 15 -9.12 7.56 2.12
CA MET A 15 -8.11 6.52 1.83
C MET A 15 -6.82 7.14 1.28
N PHE A 16 -6.93 8.09 0.35
CA PHE A 16 -5.77 8.77 -0.22
C PHE A 16 -5.01 9.59 0.83
N ALA A 17 -5.71 10.24 1.75
CA ALA A 17 -5.09 10.98 2.84
C ALA A 17 -4.29 10.04 3.77
N VAL A 18 -4.86 8.89 4.13
CA VAL A 18 -4.17 7.86 4.92
C VAL A 18 -2.89 7.38 4.22
N ILE A 19 -2.97 7.06 2.93
CA ILE A 19 -1.80 6.59 2.16
C ILE A 19 -0.73 7.69 2.08
N ARG A 20 -1.13 8.94 1.81
CA ARG A 20 -0.19 10.07 1.75
C ARG A 20 0.50 10.30 3.08
N ASP A 21 -0.24 10.33 4.17
CA ASP A 21 0.30 10.54 5.52
C ASP A 21 1.32 9.45 5.88
N ALA A 22 0.99 8.18 5.61
CA ALA A 22 1.91 7.07 5.82
C ALA A 22 3.18 7.21 4.96
N GLN A 23 3.05 7.57 3.68
CA GLN A 23 4.18 7.78 2.77
C GLN A 23 5.09 8.92 3.24
N SER A 24 4.52 10.07 3.60
CA SER A 24 5.28 11.23 4.07
C SER A 24 6.08 10.93 5.35
N LYS A 25 5.48 10.24 6.32
CA LYS A 25 6.17 9.84 7.56
C LYS A 25 7.39 8.96 7.32
N VAL A 26 7.36 8.14 6.27
CA VAL A 26 8.46 7.24 5.90
C VAL A 26 9.49 7.93 5.02
N GLU A 27 9.06 8.80 4.10
CA GLU A 27 9.94 9.51 3.17
C GLU A 27 10.96 10.38 3.94
N ASP A 28 10.48 11.10 4.96
CA ASP A 28 11.30 11.98 5.81
C ASP A 28 12.08 11.23 6.91
N GLY A 29 11.85 9.92 7.06
CA GLY A 29 12.49 9.08 8.08
C GLY A 29 13.92 8.64 7.70
N PRO A 30 14.75 8.28 8.70
CA PRO A 30 16.06 7.68 8.45
C PRO A 30 15.92 6.24 7.93
N GLY A 31 17.02 5.68 7.39
CA GLY A 31 17.13 4.27 6.98
C GLY A 31 17.30 4.06 5.49
N THR A 32 17.56 2.80 5.13
CA THR A 32 17.73 2.31 3.75
C THR A 32 16.39 2.29 3.01
N GLY A 33 16.42 2.10 1.68
CA GLY A 33 15.20 1.86 0.91
C GLY A 33 14.43 0.62 1.39
N TRP A 34 15.14 -0.41 1.86
CA TRP A 34 14.53 -1.57 2.51
C TRP A 34 13.79 -1.22 3.80
N ASP A 35 14.41 -0.44 4.69
CA ASP A 35 13.78 -0.01 5.96
C ASP A 35 12.50 0.77 5.67
N LYS A 36 12.56 1.68 4.71
CA LYS A 36 11.42 2.50 4.29
C LYS A 36 10.31 1.64 3.66
N LEU A 37 10.65 0.72 2.76
CA LEU A 37 9.68 -0.18 2.13
C LEU A 37 8.99 -1.08 3.17
N CYS A 38 9.73 -1.59 4.13
CA CYS A 38 9.19 -2.38 5.24
C CYS A 38 8.29 -1.54 6.14
N ALA A 39 8.71 -0.32 6.49
CA ALA A 39 7.95 0.59 7.34
C ALA A 39 6.60 0.97 6.71
N ILE A 40 6.59 1.41 5.44
CA ILE A 40 5.35 1.79 4.77
C ILE A 40 4.39 0.60 4.61
N SER A 41 4.93 -0.58 4.33
CA SER A 41 4.12 -1.80 4.17
C SER A 41 3.49 -2.21 5.49
N ARG A 42 4.26 -2.18 6.59
CA ARG A 42 3.72 -2.45 7.93
C ARG A 42 2.65 -1.44 8.32
N ALA A 43 2.87 -0.15 8.04
CA ALA A 43 1.90 0.89 8.35
C ALA A 43 0.57 0.68 7.61
N LEU A 44 0.61 0.44 6.30
CA LEU A 44 -0.60 0.29 5.49
C LEU A 44 -1.30 -1.06 5.68
N VAL A 45 -0.56 -2.15 5.88
CA VAL A 45 -1.14 -3.45 6.22
C VAL A 45 -1.72 -3.41 7.64
N GLY A 46 -1.01 -2.83 8.61
CA GLY A 46 -1.50 -2.65 9.98
C GLY A 46 -2.77 -1.79 10.03
N TYR A 47 -2.86 -0.74 9.19
CA TYR A 47 -4.06 0.07 9.07
C TYR A 47 -5.30 -0.77 8.71
N GLN A 48 -5.16 -1.81 7.88
CA GLN A 48 -6.26 -2.71 7.49
C GLN A 48 -6.89 -3.42 8.70
N PHE A 49 -6.13 -3.67 9.76
CA PHE A 49 -6.58 -4.34 10.99
C PHE A 49 -6.98 -3.37 12.10
N SER A 50 -6.76 -2.07 11.92
CA SER A 50 -7.06 -1.04 12.91
C SER A 50 -8.56 -0.73 12.95
N SER A 51 -9.00 -0.05 14.01
CA SER A 51 -10.37 0.47 14.10
C SER A 51 -10.71 1.55 13.05
N GLN A 52 -9.69 2.12 12.39
CA GLN A 52 -9.83 3.10 11.31
C GLN A 52 -9.78 2.45 9.91
N GLY A 53 -9.43 1.17 9.86
CA GLY A 53 -9.46 0.35 8.65
C GLY A 53 -10.83 -0.24 8.36
N PRO A 54 -10.97 -0.94 7.22
CA PRO A 54 -9.95 -1.15 6.19
C PRO A 54 -9.80 0.05 5.23
N LEU A 55 -8.72 0.08 4.46
CA LEU A 55 -8.63 0.93 3.27
C LEU A 55 -9.72 0.51 2.27
N LEU A 56 -10.19 1.48 1.48
CA LEU A 56 -11.22 1.24 0.48
C LEU A 56 -10.71 0.27 -0.60
N ARG A 57 -11.53 -0.71 -0.97
CA ARG A 57 -11.14 -1.66 -2.02
C ARG A 57 -11.19 -1.02 -3.39
N LEU A 58 -10.21 -1.34 -4.22
CA LEU A 58 -10.17 -0.89 -5.62
C LEU A 58 -11.36 -1.41 -6.44
N THR A 59 -12.04 -2.48 -6.02
CA THR A 59 -13.25 -2.99 -6.70
C THR A 59 -14.41 -1.98 -6.68
N ILE A 60 -14.41 -1.00 -5.77
CA ILE A 60 -15.49 -0.01 -5.67
C ILE A 60 -15.48 1.02 -6.81
N TYR A 61 -14.41 1.10 -7.62
CA TYR A 61 -14.36 2.03 -8.75
C TYR A 61 -15.57 1.91 -9.69
N GLY A 62 -16.10 0.69 -9.86
CA GLY A 62 -17.28 0.46 -10.69
C GLY A 62 -18.57 1.12 -10.19
N ALA A 63 -18.61 1.58 -8.94
CA ALA A 63 -19.75 2.29 -8.37
C ALA A 63 -19.72 3.81 -8.66
N LEU A 64 -18.61 4.35 -9.16
CA LEU A 64 -18.48 5.77 -9.46
C LEU A 64 -18.89 6.11 -10.90
N PRO A 65 -19.42 7.33 -11.13
CA PRO A 65 -19.55 7.90 -12.47
C PRO A 65 -18.20 7.91 -13.21
N GLU A 66 -18.24 7.84 -14.54
CA GLU A 66 -17.04 7.64 -15.36
C GLU A 66 -15.95 8.70 -15.13
N GLU A 67 -16.31 9.98 -15.13
CA GLU A 67 -15.35 11.06 -14.96
C GLU A 67 -14.71 11.05 -13.57
N MET A 68 -15.52 10.84 -12.52
CA MET A 68 -15.03 10.72 -11.15
C MET A 68 -14.12 9.51 -10.98
N ARG A 69 -14.48 8.37 -11.57
CA ARG A 69 -13.68 7.15 -11.57
C ARG A 69 -12.30 7.39 -12.20
N LYS A 70 -12.23 8.06 -13.36
CA LYS A 70 -10.96 8.40 -14.03
C LYS A 70 -10.06 9.23 -13.12
N GLU A 71 -10.62 10.26 -12.48
CA GLU A 71 -9.90 11.13 -11.56
C GLU A 71 -9.34 10.36 -10.35
N LYS A 72 -10.18 9.54 -9.69
CA LYS A 72 -9.76 8.75 -8.53
C LYS A 72 -8.71 7.70 -8.91
N MET A 73 -8.81 7.08 -10.09
CA MET A 73 -7.79 6.15 -10.60
C MET A 73 -6.44 6.85 -10.86
N LEU A 74 -6.45 8.05 -11.45
CA LEU A 74 -5.24 8.83 -11.66
C LEU A 74 -4.54 9.18 -10.35
N THR A 75 -5.30 9.58 -9.34
CA THR A 75 -4.75 9.87 -8.01
C THR A 75 -4.16 8.62 -7.37
N MET A 76 -4.86 7.49 -7.43
CA MET A 76 -4.35 6.23 -6.89
C MET A 76 -3.07 5.79 -7.60
N ASN A 77 -3.01 5.88 -8.93
CA ASN A 77 -1.80 5.56 -9.70
C ASN A 77 -0.59 6.40 -9.26
N ARG A 78 -0.78 7.69 -8.97
CA ARG A 78 0.28 8.56 -8.44
C ARG A 78 0.74 8.14 -7.04
N LEU A 79 -0.18 7.75 -6.18
CA LEU A 79 0.14 7.23 -4.85
C LEU A 79 0.88 5.90 -4.93
N SER A 80 0.43 4.98 -5.78
CA SER A 80 1.07 3.69 -6.02
C SER A 80 2.49 3.83 -6.58
N ALA A 81 2.72 4.81 -7.47
CA ALA A 81 4.03 5.07 -8.05
C ALA A 81 5.07 5.55 -7.02
N ARG A 82 4.65 6.10 -5.87
CA ARG A 82 5.59 6.49 -4.80
C ARG A 82 6.30 5.30 -4.16
N PHE A 83 5.72 4.10 -4.17
CA PHE A 83 6.42 2.91 -3.67
C PHE A 83 7.68 2.59 -4.50
N ALA A 84 7.68 2.93 -5.79
CA ALA A 84 8.86 2.77 -6.65
C ALA A 84 10.06 3.58 -6.12
N ARG A 85 9.84 4.69 -5.40
CA ARG A 85 10.94 5.49 -4.83
C ARG A 85 11.73 4.71 -3.79
N PHE A 86 11.05 4.02 -2.88
CA PHE A 86 11.72 3.22 -1.84
C PHE A 86 12.42 2.01 -2.44
N LEU A 87 11.82 1.38 -3.46
CA LEU A 87 12.44 0.29 -4.22
C LEU A 87 13.72 0.76 -4.91
N VAL A 88 13.67 1.87 -5.64
CA VAL A 88 14.83 2.45 -6.33
C VAL A 88 15.91 2.88 -5.35
N GLN A 89 15.54 3.52 -4.24
CA GLN A 89 16.50 3.86 -3.18
C GLN A 89 17.19 2.60 -2.66
N GLY A 90 16.44 1.52 -2.40
CA GLY A 90 16.99 0.26 -1.91
C GLY A 90 17.90 -0.43 -2.91
N MET A 91 17.61 -0.29 -4.20
CA MET A 91 18.51 -0.78 -5.26
C MET A 91 19.79 0.04 -5.36
N GLN A 92 19.72 1.35 -5.10
CA GLN A 92 20.88 2.24 -5.10
C GLN A 92 21.77 2.06 -3.88
N ASP A 93 21.20 1.84 -2.71
CA ASP A 93 21.93 1.60 -1.46
C ASP A 93 22.31 0.12 -1.23
N GLY A 94 21.85 -0.77 -2.11
CA GLY A 94 22.17 -2.20 -2.10
C GLY A 94 21.25 -3.07 -1.24
N SER A 95 20.38 -2.48 -0.42
CA SER A 95 19.46 -3.20 0.49
C SER A 95 18.34 -3.97 -0.23
N ILE A 96 18.10 -3.68 -1.51
CA ILE A 96 17.13 -4.38 -2.37
C ILE A 96 17.85 -4.84 -3.64
N ARG A 97 17.57 -6.06 -4.10
CA ARG A 97 18.14 -6.60 -5.33
C ARG A 97 17.75 -5.75 -6.54
N ALA A 98 18.64 -5.65 -7.53
CA ALA A 98 18.29 -5.05 -8.81
C ALA A 98 17.16 -5.86 -9.48
N LEU A 99 16.04 -5.20 -9.77
CA LEU A 99 14.83 -5.80 -10.32
C LEU A 99 14.02 -4.74 -11.09
N ASP A 100 12.94 -5.17 -11.74
CA ASP A 100 12.00 -4.23 -12.36
C ASP A 100 11.17 -3.50 -11.29
N GLN A 101 11.41 -2.19 -11.11
CA GLN A 101 10.74 -1.38 -10.10
C GLN A 101 9.21 -1.32 -10.27
N SER A 102 8.72 -1.47 -11.50
CA SER A 102 7.28 -1.38 -11.79
C SER A 102 6.58 -2.67 -11.33
N ILE A 103 7.17 -3.82 -11.63
CA ILE A 103 6.66 -5.13 -11.17
C ILE A 103 6.68 -5.21 -9.64
N ALA A 104 7.79 -4.83 -9.00
CA ALA A 104 7.87 -4.83 -7.55
C ALA A 104 6.88 -3.83 -6.90
N SER A 105 6.67 -2.66 -7.52
CA SER A 105 5.64 -1.72 -7.05
C SER A 105 4.24 -2.34 -7.14
N LEU A 106 3.91 -3.02 -8.24
CA LEU A 106 2.63 -3.72 -8.38
C LEU A 106 2.45 -4.81 -7.31
N GLN A 107 3.52 -5.56 -7.00
CA GLN A 107 3.51 -6.56 -5.92
C GLN A 107 3.17 -5.92 -4.57
N VAL A 108 3.83 -4.81 -4.21
CA VAL A 108 3.59 -4.08 -2.95
C VAL A 108 2.15 -3.55 -2.88
N ASN A 109 1.66 -2.94 -3.97
CA ASN A 109 0.28 -2.46 -4.05
C ASN A 109 -0.74 -3.60 -3.90
N GLY A 110 -0.51 -4.72 -4.60
CA GLY A 110 -1.35 -5.91 -4.53
C GLY A 110 -1.40 -6.50 -3.12
N MET A 111 -0.25 -6.57 -2.44
CA MET A 111 -0.15 -6.99 -1.04
C MET A 111 -1.01 -6.12 -0.13
N ILE A 112 -0.83 -4.79 -0.16
CA ILE A 112 -1.57 -3.86 0.69
C ILE A 112 -3.08 -3.97 0.44
N ASN A 113 -3.48 -4.11 -0.83
CA ASN A 113 -4.88 -4.29 -1.19
C ASN A 113 -5.46 -5.63 -0.69
N ALA A 114 -4.70 -6.71 -0.80
CA ALA A 114 -5.10 -8.06 -0.40
C ALA A 114 -5.14 -8.25 1.12
N ALA A 115 -4.42 -7.43 1.89
CA ALA A 115 -4.33 -7.57 3.35
C ALA A 115 -5.69 -7.52 4.08
N VAL A 116 -6.71 -6.86 3.52
CA VAL A 116 -8.08 -6.86 4.07
C VAL A 116 -8.72 -8.26 4.07
N GLU A 117 -8.32 -9.14 3.15
CA GLU A 117 -8.79 -10.53 3.09
C GLU A 117 -7.92 -11.48 3.92
N LEU A 118 -6.84 -11.01 4.56
CA LEU A 118 -5.89 -11.91 5.21
C LEU A 118 -6.55 -12.78 6.28
N ARG A 119 -7.48 -12.22 7.08
CA ARG A 119 -8.26 -12.98 8.07
C ARG A 119 -9.14 -14.08 7.47
N ARG A 120 -9.48 -13.98 6.19
CA ARG A 120 -10.25 -15.02 5.49
C ARG A 120 -9.40 -16.25 5.17
N TRP A 121 -8.10 -16.05 4.89
CA TRP A 121 -7.17 -17.13 4.55
C TRP A 121 -6.40 -17.65 5.78
N VAL A 122 -6.15 -16.75 6.73
CA VAL A 122 -5.43 -17.00 7.98
C VAL A 122 -6.25 -16.40 9.13
N PRO A 123 -7.16 -17.17 9.74
CA PRO A 123 -8.10 -16.67 10.75
C PRO A 123 -7.45 -15.91 11.92
N ASP A 124 -6.27 -16.37 12.35
CA ASP A 124 -5.53 -15.77 13.47
C ASP A 124 -4.71 -14.52 13.09
N ALA A 125 -4.84 -14.02 11.86
CA ALA A 125 -4.13 -12.83 11.41
C ALA A 125 -4.62 -11.56 12.13
N CYS A 126 -3.68 -10.84 12.71
CA CYS A 126 -3.88 -9.58 13.42
C CYS A 126 -2.80 -8.57 13.07
N ALA A 127 -2.93 -7.34 13.56
CA ALA A 127 -1.97 -6.28 13.28
C ALA A 127 -0.55 -6.65 13.74
N GLU A 128 -0.46 -7.42 14.83
CA GLU A 128 0.77 -7.81 15.50
C GLU A 128 1.54 -8.89 14.72
N ASN A 129 0.86 -9.78 13.98
CA ASN A 129 1.50 -10.89 13.28
C ASN A 129 1.43 -10.79 11.74
N ALA A 130 0.65 -9.85 11.18
CA ALA A 130 0.52 -9.70 9.73
C ALA A 130 1.85 -9.38 9.03
N ALA A 131 2.78 -8.70 9.72
CA ALA A 131 4.11 -8.45 9.18
C ALA A 131 4.87 -9.76 8.90
N ASP A 132 4.80 -10.73 9.82
CA ASP A 132 5.53 -11.99 9.70
C ASP A 132 4.82 -13.00 8.81
N LEU A 133 3.48 -13.05 8.88
CA LEU A 133 2.67 -13.99 8.11
C LEU A 133 2.49 -13.59 6.65
N PHE A 134 2.59 -12.29 6.33
CA PHE A 134 2.20 -11.78 5.02
C PHE A 134 3.26 -10.89 4.36
N ILE A 135 3.75 -9.86 5.06
CA ILE A 135 4.70 -8.91 4.47
C ILE A 135 6.07 -9.56 4.24
N ARG A 136 6.63 -10.19 5.27
CA ARG A 136 7.96 -10.79 5.23
C ARG A 136 8.09 -11.82 4.10
N PRO A 137 7.20 -12.83 3.95
CA PRO A 137 7.31 -13.81 2.86
C PRO A 137 7.33 -13.18 1.47
N LEU A 138 6.52 -12.13 1.24
CA LEU A 138 6.49 -11.41 -0.04
C LEU A 138 7.78 -10.65 -0.32
N PHE A 139 8.44 -10.14 0.73
CA PHE A 139 9.66 -9.34 0.58
C PHE A 139 10.95 -10.16 0.53
N LEU A 140 10.95 -11.41 1.00
CA LEU A 140 12.10 -12.32 0.86
C LEU A 140 12.51 -12.53 -0.62
N GLY A 141 11.58 -12.36 -1.56
CA GLY A 141 11.87 -12.44 -3.00
C GLY A 141 12.68 -11.26 -3.55
N ILE A 142 12.70 -10.11 -2.86
CA ILE A 142 13.35 -8.87 -3.32
C ILE A 142 14.51 -8.42 -2.42
N PHE A 143 14.58 -8.92 -1.18
CA PHE A 143 15.60 -8.60 -0.19
C PHE A 143 17.02 -8.95 -0.66
N SER A 144 18.00 -8.11 -0.37
CA SER A 144 19.43 -8.36 -0.60
C SER A 144 20.17 -8.38 0.75
N GLU A 145 21.09 -9.34 0.94
CA GLU A 145 21.89 -9.47 2.17
C GLU A 145 23.04 -8.46 2.30
N ALA A 146 23.20 -7.57 1.31
CA ALA A 146 24.27 -6.57 1.14
C ALA A 146 25.28 -6.42 2.27
#